data_AF-A0A8J7EJG9-F1
#
_entry.id   AF-A0A8J7EJG9-F1
#
_cell.length_a   1.000
_cell.length_b   1.000
_cell.length_c   1.000
_cell.angle_alpha   90.00
_cell.angle_beta   90.00
_cell.angle_gamma   90.00
#
_symmetry.space_group_name_H-M   'P 1'
#
loop_
_entity.id
_entity.type
_entity.pdbx_description
1 polymer ?
#
loop_
_entity_poly.entity_id
_entity_poly.type
_entity_poly.pdbx_seq_one_letter_code
_entity_poly.pdbx_strand_id
1 'polypeptide(L)'
;MTTQLLGRYLTLDEFCTCTRTYRKYADQIDPYPSNSDETLPALEALCRHIVDPVIDEFGRDRFLLTYGFCSVELKRWLAKKDPVTGKKHGIATPSVDQHMAHEVNRNGRYYCDRLGAACDFRVLDLPSDVLVDWIVAQKLPFDSLYFYGAHRPIHVSRGPQHKRYLWAFAAKGTPIRFKL
;
A
#
# COMPACT_ATOMS: atom_id res chain seq x y z
N MET A 1 -16.07 -9.84 -11.15
CA MET A 1 -14.68 -9.49 -10.86
C MET A 1 -14.28 -8.42 -11.85
N THR A 2 -13.88 -7.25 -11.35
CA THR A 2 -13.61 -6.09 -12.20
C THR A 2 -12.24 -6.27 -12.84
N THR A 3 -12.18 -6.47 -14.15
CA THR A 3 -10.95 -6.73 -14.93
C THR A 3 -10.16 -5.46 -15.26
N GLN A 4 -10.41 -4.35 -14.55
CA GLN A 4 -9.73 -3.09 -14.80
C GLN A 4 -8.27 -3.19 -14.39
N LEU A 5 -7.35 -2.99 -15.34
CA LEU A 5 -5.92 -2.85 -15.06
C LEU A 5 -5.63 -1.46 -14.49
N LEU A 6 -4.80 -1.39 -13.45
CA LEU A 6 -4.30 -0.13 -12.87
C LEU A 6 -3.00 0.34 -13.57
N GLY A 7 -2.35 -0.55 -14.29
CA GLY A 7 -1.13 -0.31 -15.06
C GLY A 7 -1.01 -1.35 -16.14
N ARG A 8 0.16 -1.97 -16.29
CA ARG A 8 0.36 -3.09 -17.21
C ARG A 8 0.05 -4.44 -16.58
N TYR A 9 0.21 -4.58 -15.26
CA TYR A 9 0.27 -5.91 -14.64
C TYR A 9 -0.79 -6.21 -13.60
N LEU A 10 -1.13 -5.25 -12.74
CA LEU A 10 -2.06 -5.48 -11.64
C LEU A 10 -3.46 -4.97 -11.99
N THR A 11 -4.45 -5.76 -11.63
CA THR A 11 -5.87 -5.39 -11.69
C THR A 11 -6.31 -4.66 -10.42
N LEU A 12 -7.41 -3.92 -10.51
CA LEU A 12 -8.07 -3.33 -9.36
C LEU A 12 -8.49 -4.38 -8.34
N ASP A 13 -9.02 -5.52 -8.80
CA ASP A 13 -9.43 -6.64 -7.95
C ASP A 13 -8.26 -7.15 -7.11
N GLU A 14 -7.10 -7.42 -7.71
CA GLU A 14 -5.90 -7.84 -6.99
C GLU A 14 -5.47 -6.80 -5.95
N PHE A 15 -5.54 -5.51 -6.29
CA PHE A 15 -5.12 -4.43 -5.42
C PHE A 15 -6.05 -4.25 -4.21
N CYS A 16 -7.35 -4.50 -4.40
CA CYS A 16 -8.38 -4.38 -3.37
C CYS A 16 -8.48 -5.64 -2.48
N THR A 17 -8.12 -6.81 -2.98
CA THR A 17 -8.39 -8.10 -2.32
C THR A 17 -7.16 -8.82 -1.75
N CYS A 18 -5.95 -8.26 -1.91
CA CYS A 18 -4.71 -8.95 -1.53
C CYS A 18 -4.52 -9.13 -0.01
N THR A 19 -5.21 -8.37 0.84
CA THR A 19 -4.95 -8.39 2.29
C THR A 19 -5.45 -9.67 2.95
N ARG A 20 -4.72 -10.13 3.97
CA ARG A 20 -5.16 -11.28 4.78
C ARG A 20 -6.50 -11.06 5.46
N THR A 21 -6.75 -9.83 5.94
CA THR A 21 -8.01 -9.47 6.60
C THR A 21 -9.17 -9.54 5.63
N TYR A 22 -9.03 -9.01 4.41
CA TYR A 22 -10.05 -9.17 3.37
C TYR A 22 -10.33 -10.65 3.09
N ARG A 23 -9.29 -11.44 2.80
CA ARG A 23 -9.47 -12.87 2.46
C ARG A 23 -10.19 -13.68 3.54
N LYS A 24 -10.01 -13.32 4.81
CA LYS A 24 -10.69 -13.99 5.94
C LYS A 24 -12.17 -13.60 6.07
N TYR A 25 -12.55 -12.40 5.62
CA TYR A 25 -13.87 -11.81 5.82
C TYR A 25 -14.46 -11.28 4.50
N ALA A 26 -14.18 -11.94 3.38
CA ALA A 26 -14.50 -11.46 2.04
C ALA A 26 -16.01 -11.21 1.85
N ASP A 27 -16.85 -12.05 2.46
CA ASP A 27 -18.32 -11.92 2.41
C ASP A 27 -18.86 -10.75 3.27
N GLN A 28 -17.99 -10.06 4.01
CA GLN A 28 -18.37 -9.01 4.98
C GLN A 28 -17.62 -7.69 4.75
N ILE A 29 -16.88 -7.59 3.65
CA ILE A 29 -16.07 -6.42 3.30
C ILE A 29 -16.30 -6.11 1.83
N ASP A 30 -16.87 -4.95 1.54
CA ASP A 30 -16.70 -4.32 0.24
C ASP A 30 -15.26 -3.76 0.12
N PRO A 31 -14.40 -4.32 -0.75
CA PRO A 31 -13.00 -3.93 -0.81
C PRO A 31 -12.76 -2.76 -1.77
N TYR A 32 -13.78 -2.26 -2.48
CA TYR A 32 -13.61 -1.30 -3.57
C TYR A 32 -13.71 0.16 -3.11
N PRO A 33 -13.15 1.11 -3.88
CA PRO A 33 -13.21 2.52 -3.54
C PRO A 33 -14.64 3.08 -3.63
N SER A 34 -15.08 3.77 -2.58
CA SER A 34 -16.32 4.54 -2.61
C SER A 34 -16.11 5.89 -3.32
N ASN A 35 -14.91 6.48 -3.24
CA ASN A 35 -14.50 7.65 -4.02
C ASN A 35 -13.65 7.24 -5.24
N SER A 36 -14.27 6.56 -6.20
CA SER A 36 -13.56 5.97 -7.35
C SER A 36 -12.93 7.01 -8.29
N ASP A 37 -13.58 8.16 -8.51
CA ASP A 37 -13.12 9.18 -9.46
C ASP A 37 -11.73 9.74 -9.10
N GLU A 38 -11.41 9.86 -7.81
CA GLU A 38 -10.10 10.32 -7.34
C GLU A 38 -9.16 9.15 -6.97
N THR A 39 -9.73 8.05 -6.47
CA THR A 39 -8.91 6.90 -6.03
C THR A 39 -8.30 6.16 -7.21
N LEU A 40 -9.05 5.91 -8.28
CA LEU A 40 -8.55 5.15 -9.43
C LEU A 40 -7.33 5.83 -10.08
N PRO A 41 -7.35 7.14 -10.41
CA PRO A 41 -6.15 7.81 -10.94
C PRO A 41 -4.94 7.72 -10.00
N ALA A 42 -5.15 7.75 -8.68
CA ALA A 42 -4.06 7.65 -7.71
C ALA A 42 -3.44 6.25 -7.67
N LEU A 43 -4.27 5.21 -7.68
CA LEU A 43 -3.84 3.82 -7.78
C LEU A 43 -3.11 3.57 -9.10
N GLU A 44 -3.65 4.07 -10.21
CA GLU A 44 -3.03 3.96 -11.53
C GLU A 44 -1.66 4.64 -11.57
N ALA A 45 -1.55 5.84 -11.01
CA ALA A 45 -0.27 6.54 -10.96
C ALA A 45 0.76 5.80 -10.09
N LEU A 46 0.36 5.23 -8.96
CA LEU A 46 1.24 4.38 -8.15
C LEU A 46 1.71 3.15 -8.97
N CYS A 47 0.79 2.49 -9.67
CA CYS A 47 1.13 1.32 -10.48
C CYS A 47 2.09 1.68 -11.61
N ARG A 48 1.74 2.64 -12.48
CA ARG A 48 2.56 3.02 -13.65
C ARG A 48 3.97 3.49 -13.28
N HIS A 49 4.13 4.19 -12.16
CA HIS A 49 5.40 4.84 -11.83
C HIS A 49 6.26 4.08 -10.82
N ILE A 50 5.72 3.09 -10.11
CA ILE A 50 6.47 2.35 -9.10
C ILE A 50 6.31 0.85 -9.29
N VAL A 51 5.09 0.34 -9.30
CA VAL A 51 4.84 -1.10 -9.31
C VAL A 51 5.22 -1.73 -10.65
N ASP A 52 4.81 -1.12 -11.76
CA ASP A 52 5.10 -1.60 -13.11
C ASP A 52 6.62 -1.64 -13.41
N PRO A 53 7.43 -0.61 -13.08
CA PRO A 53 8.89 -0.70 -13.18
C PRO A 53 9.52 -1.81 -12.33
N VAL A 54 9.01 -2.03 -11.10
CA VAL A 54 9.49 -3.13 -10.25
C VAL A 54 9.16 -4.48 -10.89
N ILE A 55 7.96 -4.63 -11.45
CA ILE A 55 7.55 -5.87 -12.12
C ILE A 55 8.33 -6.10 -13.42
N ASP A 56 8.62 -5.05 -14.18
CA ASP A 56 9.48 -5.13 -15.38
C ASP A 56 10.86 -5.71 -15.04
N GLU A 57 11.47 -5.22 -13.96
CA GLU A 57 12.82 -5.62 -13.57
C GLU A 57 12.85 -7.02 -12.97
N PHE A 58 11.93 -7.31 -12.04
CA PHE A 58 12.06 -8.48 -11.17
C PHE A 58 11.10 -9.62 -11.49
N GLY A 59 10.16 -9.42 -12.41
CA GLY A 59 9.20 -10.42 -12.85
C GLY A 59 7.88 -10.40 -12.08
N ARG A 60 6.78 -10.58 -12.81
CA ARG A 60 5.40 -10.58 -12.28
C ARG A 60 5.11 -11.80 -11.40
N ASP A 61 5.67 -12.94 -11.74
CA ASP A 61 5.59 -14.21 -11.01
C ASP A 61 6.23 -14.13 -9.62
N ARG A 62 7.26 -13.29 -9.47
CA ARG A 62 7.96 -13.06 -8.19
C ARG A 62 7.38 -11.90 -7.38
N PHE A 63 6.58 -11.03 -8.00
CA PHE A 63 5.98 -9.89 -7.31
C PHE A 63 4.82 -10.33 -6.41
N LEU A 64 4.96 -10.14 -5.09
CA LEU A 64 3.92 -10.45 -4.11
C LEU A 64 3.37 -9.16 -3.48
N LEU A 65 2.19 -8.75 -3.93
CA LEU A 65 1.39 -7.72 -3.26
C LEU A 65 0.81 -8.28 -1.95
N THR A 66 1.10 -7.60 -0.84
CA THR A 66 0.64 -8.01 0.51
C THR A 66 -0.40 -7.07 1.10
N TYR A 67 -0.38 -5.80 0.69
CA TYR A 67 -1.39 -4.81 1.03
C TYR A 67 -1.51 -3.76 -0.09
N GLY A 68 -2.66 -3.67 -0.75
CA GLY A 68 -2.98 -2.61 -1.70
C GLY A 68 -3.95 -1.60 -1.10
N PHE A 69 -5.13 -1.45 -1.67
CA PHE A 69 -6.11 -0.45 -1.27
C PHE A 69 -6.82 -0.80 0.05
N CYS A 70 -7.12 0.21 0.85
CA CYS A 70 -7.84 0.10 2.12
C CYS A 70 -9.20 0.81 2.04
N SER A 71 -10.26 0.05 1.73
CA SER A 71 -11.63 0.57 1.74
C SER A 71 -12.07 0.99 3.15
N VAL A 72 -13.12 1.81 3.23
CA VAL A 72 -13.71 2.21 4.52
C VAL A 72 -14.15 0.98 5.34
N GLU A 73 -14.65 -0.06 4.68
CA GLU A 73 -15.05 -1.30 5.35
C GLU A 73 -13.85 -2.12 5.84
N LEU A 74 -12.82 -2.28 5.01
CA LEU A 74 -11.58 -2.94 5.43
C LEU A 74 -10.96 -2.21 6.62
N LYS A 75 -10.91 -0.88 6.58
CA LYS A 75 -10.46 -0.04 7.69
C LYS A 75 -11.25 -0.28 8.98
N ARG A 76 -12.58 -0.44 8.90
CA ARG A 76 -13.42 -0.77 10.06
C ARG A 76 -13.07 -2.16 10.60
N TRP A 77 -12.85 -3.13 9.72
CA TRP A 77 -12.46 -4.48 10.12
C TRP A 77 -11.08 -4.54 10.78
N LEU A 78 -10.09 -3.84 10.25
CA LEU A 78 -8.76 -3.76 10.86
C LEU A 78 -8.82 -3.22 12.30
N ALA A 79 -9.74 -2.29 12.58
CA ALA A 79 -9.93 -1.73 13.92
C ALA A 79 -10.68 -2.64 14.91
N LYS A 80 -11.46 -3.63 14.42
CA LYS A 80 -12.18 -4.59 15.28
C LYS A 80 -11.20 -5.53 15.99
N LYS A 81 -11.59 -5.98 17.18
CA LYS A 81 -10.88 -7.03 17.92
C LYS A 81 -11.44 -8.39 17.54
N ASP A 82 -10.53 -9.33 17.32
CA ASP A 82 -10.84 -10.74 17.21
C ASP A 82 -11.41 -11.24 18.55
N PRO A 83 -12.60 -11.84 18.58
CA PRO A 83 -13.28 -12.22 19.81
C PRO A 83 -12.56 -13.35 20.56
N VAL A 84 -11.73 -14.14 19.88
CA VAL A 84 -10.99 -15.26 20.49
C VAL A 84 -9.67 -14.77 21.10
N THR A 85 -8.90 -13.97 20.35
CA THR A 85 -7.57 -13.54 20.78
C THR A 85 -7.55 -12.21 21.52
N GLY A 86 -8.63 -11.42 21.41
CA GLY A 86 -8.71 -10.04 21.93
C GLY A 86 -7.85 -9.02 21.17
N LYS A 87 -7.08 -9.45 20.16
CA LYS A 87 -6.19 -8.58 19.37
C LYS A 87 -6.94 -7.97 18.19
N LYS A 88 -6.53 -6.76 17.77
CA LYS A 88 -7.07 -6.16 16.55
C LYS A 88 -6.70 -6.98 15.31
N HIS A 89 -7.55 -6.98 14.29
CA HIS A 89 -7.25 -7.63 13.01
C HIS A 89 -6.10 -6.95 12.25
N GLY A 90 -5.84 -5.67 12.52
CA GLY A 90 -4.67 -4.96 12.04
C GLY A 90 -4.51 -3.57 12.65
N ILE A 91 -3.67 -2.76 12.00
CA ILE A 91 -3.49 -1.35 12.35
C ILE A 91 -4.34 -0.53 11.39
N ALA A 92 -5.07 0.45 11.93
CA ALA A 92 -5.82 1.41 11.14
C ALA A 92 -5.53 2.81 11.71
N THR A 93 -4.71 3.58 11.00
CA THR A 93 -4.38 4.97 11.36
C THR A 93 -4.69 5.89 10.18
N PRO A 94 -6.00 6.14 9.90
CA PRO A 94 -6.46 6.70 8.63
C PRO A 94 -5.80 8.03 8.24
N SER A 95 -5.55 8.91 9.21
CA SER A 95 -4.99 10.26 8.99
C SER A 95 -3.62 10.28 8.32
N VAL A 96 -2.92 9.14 8.31
CA VAL A 96 -1.59 9.00 7.72
C VAL A 96 -1.48 7.81 6.76
N ASP A 97 -2.59 7.11 6.52
CA ASP A 97 -2.63 5.86 5.78
C ASP A 97 -2.95 6.10 4.31
N GLN A 98 -1.92 6.21 3.47
CA GLN A 98 -2.08 6.37 2.03
C GLN A 98 -2.63 5.10 1.33
N HIS A 99 -2.81 3.97 2.03
CA HIS A 99 -3.60 2.85 1.47
C HIS A 99 -5.08 3.22 1.33
N MET A 100 -5.58 4.18 2.12
CA MET A 100 -6.93 4.73 1.95
C MET A 100 -7.06 5.63 0.71
N ALA A 101 -5.97 5.92 0.02
CA ALA A 101 -5.91 6.78 -1.14
C ALA A 101 -6.70 8.10 -0.97
N HIS A 102 -7.72 8.33 -1.81
CA HIS A 102 -8.58 9.51 -1.77
C HIS A 102 -9.96 9.22 -1.13
N GLU A 103 -10.08 8.18 -0.31
CA GLU A 103 -11.32 7.92 0.41
C GLU A 103 -11.68 9.08 1.34
N VAL A 104 -12.98 9.40 1.36
CA VAL A 104 -13.54 10.48 2.17
C VAL A 104 -14.41 9.92 3.28
N ASN A 105 -14.44 10.62 4.41
CA ASN A 105 -15.33 10.32 5.51
C ASN A 105 -16.74 10.86 5.25
N ARG A 106 -17.66 10.58 6.17
CA ARG A 106 -19.09 11.00 6.08
C ARG A 106 -19.30 12.51 5.99
N ASN A 107 -18.30 13.31 6.34
CA ASN A 107 -18.33 14.78 6.26
C ASN A 107 -17.67 15.30 4.98
N GLY A 108 -17.36 14.42 4.01
CA GLY A 108 -16.73 14.78 2.74
C GLY A 108 -15.25 15.19 2.86
N ARG A 109 -14.59 14.92 3.98
CA ARG A 109 -13.15 15.18 4.16
C ARG A 109 -12.34 13.92 3.91
N TYR A 110 -11.18 14.04 3.30
CA TYR A 110 -10.27 12.90 3.10
C TYR A 110 -9.93 12.22 4.44
N TYR A 111 -9.80 10.89 4.40
CA TYR A 111 -9.26 10.15 5.54
C TYR A 111 -7.78 10.45 5.74
N CYS A 112 -7.02 10.59 4.66
CA CYS A 112 -5.59 10.85 4.66
C CYS A 112 -5.26 12.09 3.83
N ASP A 113 -4.93 13.20 4.51
CA ASP A 113 -4.60 14.47 3.83
C ASP A 113 -3.24 14.43 3.09
N ARG A 114 -2.54 13.29 3.13
CA ARG A 114 -1.35 13.06 2.28
C ARG A 114 -1.72 12.83 0.83
N LEU A 115 -2.96 12.42 0.56
CA LEU A 115 -3.48 12.05 -0.77
C LEU A 115 -2.60 10.99 -1.45
N GLY A 116 -2.81 10.76 -2.73
CA GLY A 116 -2.08 9.72 -3.47
C GLY A 116 -2.56 8.31 -3.13
N ALA A 117 -1.67 7.33 -3.23
CA ALA A 117 -1.93 5.93 -2.91
C ALA A 117 -0.67 5.25 -2.35
N ALA A 118 -0.84 4.09 -1.71
CA ALA A 118 0.28 3.26 -1.26
C ALA A 118 0.03 1.76 -1.46
N CYS A 119 1.11 1.00 -1.41
CA CYS A 119 1.07 -0.46 -1.34
C CYS A 119 2.25 -1.03 -0.55
N ASP A 120 2.05 -2.25 -0.05
CA ASP A 120 3.06 -3.08 0.56
C ASP A 120 3.29 -4.32 -0.28
N PHE A 121 4.54 -4.55 -0.71
CA PHE A 121 4.89 -5.71 -1.50
C PHE A 121 6.31 -6.19 -1.21
N ARG A 122 6.62 -7.39 -1.69
CA ARG A 122 7.98 -7.92 -1.78
C ARG A 122 8.18 -8.63 -3.12
N VAL A 123 9.44 -8.77 -3.51
CA VAL A 123 9.83 -9.66 -4.61
C VAL A 123 10.37 -10.96 -3.99
N LEU A 124 9.85 -12.11 -4.42
CA LEU A 124 10.30 -13.41 -3.95
C LEU A 124 11.77 -13.63 -4.31
N ASP A 125 12.53 -14.21 -3.39
CA ASP A 125 13.97 -14.46 -3.51
C ASP A 125 14.82 -13.19 -3.75
N LEU A 126 14.30 -12.01 -3.40
CA LEU A 126 15.03 -10.75 -3.38
C LEU A 126 14.91 -10.12 -1.99
N PRO A 127 16.04 -9.90 -1.27
CA PRO A 127 16.04 -9.15 -0.03
C PRO A 127 15.49 -7.73 -0.23
N SER A 128 14.63 -7.28 0.69
CA SER A 128 13.95 -5.99 0.57
C SER A 128 14.89 -4.79 0.61
N ASP A 129 16.07 -4.90 1.21
CA ASP A 129 17.12 -3.88 1.17
C ASP A 129 17.67 -3.70 -0.25
N VAL A 130 17.92 -4.80 -0.98
CA VAL A 130 18.33 -4.75 -2.39
C VAL A 130 17.24 -4.13 -3.26
N LEU A 131 15.97 -4.47 -3.01
CA LEU A 131 14.84 -3.86 -3.70
C LEU A 131 14.76 -2.34 -3.44
N VAL A 132 14.96 -1.91 -2.19
CA VAL A 132 14.96 -0.49 -1.84
C VAL A 132 16.10 0.25 -2.53
N ASP A 133 17.32 -0.29 -2.49
CA ASP A 133 18.47 0.30 -3.15
C ASP A 133 18.24 0.46 -4.66
N TRP A 134 17.65 -0.54 -5.30
CA TRP A 134 17.28 -0.45 -6.71
C TRP A 134 16.23 0.64 -6.96
N ILE A 135 15.15 0.71 -6.17
CA ILE A 135 14.11 1.76 -6.30
C ILE A 135 14.74 3.17 -6.19
N VAL A 136 15.66 3.35 -5.26
CA VAL A 136 16.37 4.62 -5.04
C VAL A 136 17.31 4.93 -6.21
N ALA A 137 18.09 3.96 -6.66
CA ALA A 137 19.01 4.09 -7.79
C ALA A 137 18.28 4.45 -9.10
N GLN A 138 17.11 3.84 -9.35
CA GLN A 138 16.23 4.17 -10.48
C GLN A 138 15.49 5.50 -10.32
N LYS A 139 15.62 6.16 -9.17
CA LYS A 139 14.99 7.44 -8.83
C LYS A 139 13.46 7.43 -8.97
N LEU A 140 12.81 6.29 -8.74
CA LEU A 140 11.35 6.18 -8.86
C LEU A 140 10.63 7.22 -7.99
N PRO A 141 9.51 7.82 -8.46
CA PRO A 141 8.92 9.00 -7.84
C PRO A 141 7.98 8.65 -6.68
N PHE A 142 8.53 8.23 -5.53
CA PHE A 142 7.75 7.96 -4.32
C PHE A 142 7.68 9.16 -3.36
N ASP A 143 6.61 9.22 -2.59
CA ASP A 143 6.45 10.16 -1.47
C ASP A 143 7.15 9.63 -0.23
N SER A 144 6.86 8.39 0.15
CA SER A 144 7.52 7.73 1.27
C SER A 144 7.74 6.25 0.98
N LEU A 145 8.90 5.75 1.38
CA LEU A 145 9.26 4.34 1.35
C LEU A 145 9.61 3.92 2.77
N TYR A 146 9.03 2.83 3.28
CA TYR A 146 9.40 2.25 4.57
C TYR A 146 10.01 0.87 4.38
N PHE A 147 11.22 0.72 4.89
CA PHE A 147 11.96 -0.53 4.98
C PHE A 147 11.80 -1.12 6.37
N TYR A 148 11.19 -2.31 6.45
CA TYR A 148 10.91 -2.98 7.72
C TYR A 148 11.88 -4.13 8.06
N GLY A 149 12.83 -4.43 7.17
CA GLY A 149 13.77 -5.54 7.27
C GLY A 149 13.82 -6.38 5.98
N ALA A 150 14.97 -7.04 5.73
CA ALA A 150 15.28 -7.72 4.47
C ALA A 150 14.28 -8.81 4.05
N HIS A 151 13.57 -9.43 4.99
CA HIS A 151 12.59 -10.50 4.71
C HIS A 151 11.12 -10.06 4.85
N ARG A 152 10.88 -8.77 5.03
CA ARG A 152 9.53 -8.20 5.18
C ARG A 152 9.17 -7.39 3.92
N PRO A 153 7.87 -7.30 3.55
CA PRO A 153 7.43 -6.37 2.52
C PRO A 153 7.92 -4.96 2.80
N ILE A 154 8.20 -4.20 1.75
CA ILE A 154 8.38 -2.75 1.84
C ILE A 154 7.01 -2.09 1.75
N HIS A 155 6.88 -0.90 2.33
CA HIS A 155 5.77 0.00 2.03
C HIS A 155 6.27 1.09 1.08
N VAL A 156 5.49 1.43 0.07
CA VAL A 156 5.77 2.58 -0.79
C VAL A 156 4.49 3.34 -1.10
N SER A 157 4.56 4.66 -1.00
CA SER A 157 3.48 5.57 -1.37
C SER A 157 3.89 6.51 -2.49
N ARG A 158 2.92 6.93 -3.29
CA ARG A 158 3.06 7.97 -4.31
C ARG A 158 1.90 8.93 -4.20
N GLY A 159 2.20 10.21 -4.18
CA GLY A 159 1.21 11.27 -4.07
C GLY A 159 1.78 12.62 -4.49
N PRO A 160 1.05 13.71 -4.18
CA PRO A 160 1.45 15.06 -4.58
C PRO A 160 2.55 15.66 -3.68
N GLN A 161 3.00 14.96 -2.63
CA GLN A 161 3.91 15.56 -1.66
C GLN A 161 5.36 15.52 -2.11
N HIS A 162 5.72 14.63 -3.03
CA HIS A 162 7.03 14.47 -3.66
C HIS A 162 8.19 14.46 -2.66
N LYS A 163 7.94 13.91 -1.46
CA LYS A 163 8.83 14.02 -0.30
C LYS A 163 10.11 13.21 -0.45
N ARG A 164 10.06 12.08 -1.16
CA ARG A 164 11.15 11.11 -1.30
C ARG A 164 11.78 10.72 0.05
N TYR A 165 10.94 10.52 1.06
CA TYR A 165 11.41 10.10 2.39
C TYR A 165 11.60 8.59 2.45
N LEU A 166 12.80 8.16 2.82
CA LEU A 166 13.10 6.78 3.14
C LEU A 166 13.09 6.61 4.66
N TRP A 167 12.34 5.62 5.14
CA TRP A 167 12.21 5.31 6.55
C TRP A 167 12.77 3.92 6.82
N ALA A 168 13.69 3.81 7.76
CA ALA A 168 14.14 2.54 8.35
C ALA A 168 13.82 2.52 9.85
N PHE A 169 14.06 1.40 10.52
CA PHE A 169 13.78 1.26 11.95
C PHE A 169 15.03 0.84 12.70
N ALA A 170 15.36 1.55 13.78
CA ALA A 170 16.38 1.15 14.73
C ALA A 170 15.97 -0.14 15.47
N ALA A 171 16.91 -0.79 16.16
CA ALA A 171 16.66 -2.02 16.92
C ALA A 171 15.51 -1.90 17.96
N LYS A 172 15.24 -0.70 18.48
CA LYS A 172 14.13 -0.42 19.42
C LYS A 172 12.80 -0.07 18.74
N GLY A 173 12.69 -0.20 17.42
CA GLY A 173 11.49 0.16 16.65
C GLY A 173 11.33 1.66 16.40
N THR A 174 12.35 2.47 16.73
CA THR A 174 12.33 3.93 16.46
C THR A 174 12.52 4.18 14.96
N PRO A 175 11.62 4.94 14.30
CA PRO A 175 11.79 5.27 12.88
C PRO A 175 12.95 6.25 12.67
N ILE A 176 13.81 5.94 11.71
CA ILE A 176 14.91 6.77 11.22
C ILE A 176 14.55 7.24 9.81
N ARG A 177 14.59 8.54 9.57
CA ARG A 177 14.27 9.15 8.27
C ARG A 177 15.53 9.59 7.55
N PHE A 178 15.65 9.19 6.29
CA PHE A 178 16.61 9.68 5.31
C PHE A 178 15.85 10.49 4.26
N LYS A 179 16.44 11.61 3.82
CA LYS A 179 15.91 12.40 2.70
C LYS A 179 16.84 12.19 1.51
N LEU A 180 16.28 11.71 0.40
CA LEU A 180 16.98 11.37 -0.84
C LEU A 180 16.87 12.50 -1.87
#